data_AF-A0A0B6YUT3-F1
#
_entry.id   AF-A0A0B6YUT3-F1
#
_cell.length_a   1.000
_cell.length_b   1.000
_cell.length_c   1.000
_cell.angle_alpha   90.00
_cell.angle_beta   90.00
_cell.angle_gamma   90.00
#
_symmetry.space_group_name_H-M   'P 1'
#
loop_
_entity.id
_entity.type
_entity.pdbx_description
1 polymer ?
#
loop_
_entity_poly.entity_id
_entity_poly.type
_entity_poly.pdbx_seq_one_letter_code
_entity_poly.pdbx_strand_id
1 'polypeptide(L)'
;DIFAHHLKGYAETEKLSSSTKTSLLSFAENLSTVQDYRNTEVMRLEAKVLKPLTKYGDLCKNMKSTIKGNQNAWVQEKKQTEKLRKLQKKGPTSSPQISKAQTDLHRMQQQTAVYEEQLLTDVDKFEKSKLGDMKVVLSEFVQIEMLFHASALKYLSRCYEAAQ
;
A
#
# COMPACT_ATOMS: atom_id res chain seq x y z
N ASP A 1 -13.54 -15.68 -22.74
CA ASP A 1 -13.86 -14.50 -23.57
C ASP A 1 -15.10 -14.78 -24.41
N ILE A 2 -16.13 -13.93 -24.32
CA ILE A 2 -17.43 -14.18 -24.99
C ILE A 2 -17.27 -14.09 -26.51
N PHE A 3 -16.48 -13.14 -27.02
CA PHE A 3 -16.34 -12.93 -28.45
C PHE A 3 -15.57 -14.08 -29.13
N ALA A 4 -14.38 -14.43 -28.62
CA ALA A 4 -13.60 -15.57 -29.08
C ALA A 4 -14.39 -16.88 -29.04
N HIS A 5 -15.19 -17.08 -27.99
CA HIS A 5 -16.05 -18.27 -27.89
C HIS A 5 -17.09 -18.35 -29.02
N HIS A 6 -17.83 -17.26 -29.26
CA HIS A 6 -18.84 -17.22 -30.34
C HIS A 6 -18.20 -17.27 -31.72
N LEU A 7 -17.06 -16.60 -31.92
CA LEU A 7 -16.30 -16.65 -33.18
C LEU A 7 -15.84 -18.06 -33.50
N LYS A 8 -15.31 -18.78 -32.50
CA LYS A 8 -14.95 -20.20 -32.63
C LYS A 8 -16.17 -21.04 -33.02
N GLY A 9 -17.29 -20.86 -32.32
CA GLY A 9 -18.54 -21.56 -32.63
C GLY A 9 -19.02 -21.31 -34.07
N TYR A 10 -18.97 -20.07 -34.54
CA TYR A 10 -19.28 -19.74 -35.93
C TYR A 10 -18.31 -20.41 -36.92
N ALA A 11 -17.00 -20.33 -36.66
CA ALA A 11 -15.96 -20.94 -37.50
C ALA A 11 -16.17 -22.46 -37.66
N GLU A 12 -16.67 -23.14 -36.63
CA GLU A 12 -16.99 -24.56 -36.68
C GLU A 12 -18.15 -24.88 -37.64
N THR A 13 -19.07 -23.94 -37.85
CA THR A 13 -20.18 -24.07 -38.81
C THR A 13 -19.77 -23.87 -40.26
N GLU A 14 -18.61 -23.26 -40.52
CA GLU A 14 -18.08 -23.07 -41.86
C GLU A 14 -17.67 -24.42 -42.46
N LYS A 15 -18.31 -24.81 -43.56
CA LYS A 15 -18.14 -26.12 -44.22
C LYS A 15 -17.59 -26.02 -45.64
N LEU A 16 -17.69 -24.85 -46.26
CA LEU A 16 -17.38 -24.66 -47.68
C LEU A 16 -15.98 -24.09 -47.87
N SER A 17 -15.57 -23.15 -47.02
CA SER A 17 -14.23 -22.55 -47.07
C SER A 17 -13.37 -23.03 -45.92
N SER A 18 -12.51 -24.02 -46.18
CA SER A 18 -11.52 -24.51 -45.21
C SER A 18 -10.55 -23.41 -44.77
N SER A 19 -10.13 -22.53 -45.68
CA SER A 19 -9.26 -21.39 -45.37
C SER A 19 -9.95 -20.41 -44.42
N THR A 20 -11.20 -20.03 -44.67
CA THR A 20 -11.98 -19.15 -43.78
C THR A 20 -12.13 -19.76 -42.39
N LYS A 21 -12.48 -21.05 -42.32
CA LYS A 21 -12.57 -21.77 -41.05
C LYS A 21 -11.26 -21.70 -40.26
N THR A 22 -10.14 -22.03 -40.90
CA THR A 22 -8.82 -22.01 -40.24
C THR A 22 -8.45 -20.61 -39.75
N SER A 23 -8.65 -19.58 -40.57
CA SER A 23 -8.40 -18.18 -40.19
C SER A 23 -9.24 -17.74 -38.99
N LEU A 24 -10.54 -18.03 -38.98
CA LEU A 24 -11.44 -17.67 -37.88
C LEU A 24 -11.10 -18.41 -36.58
N LEU A 25 -10.76 -19.70 -36.66
CA LEU A 25 -10.31 -20.48 -35.50
C LEU A 25 -9.01 -19.92 -34.93
N SER A 26 -8.02 -19.64 -35.79
CA SER A 26 -6.75 -19.04 -35.38
C SER A 26 -6.96 -17.68 -34.73
N PHE A 27 -7.81 -16.82 -35.30
CA PHE A 27 -8.15 -15.54 -34.70
C PHE A 27 -8.77 -15.71 -33.30
N ALA A 28 -9.78 -16.58 -33.18
CA ALA A 28 -10.46 -16.83 -31.92
C ALA A 28 -9.50 -17.36 -30.82
N GLU A 29 -8.59 -18.26 -31.17
CA GLU A 29 -7.60 -18.83 -30.24
C GLU A 29 -6.59 -17.79 -29.75
N ASN A 30 -6.03 -17.00 -30.65
CA ASN A 30 -5.08 -15.93 -30.28
C ASN A 30 -5.79 -14.87 -29.44
N LEU A 31 -7.03 -14.50 -29.79
CA LEU A 31 -7.83 -13.56 -28.99
C LEU A 31 -8.13 -14.11 -27.59
N SER A 32 -8.50 -15.38 -27.47
CA SER A 32 -8.71 -16.02 -26.17
C SER A 32 -7.44 -15.94 -25.32
N THR A 33 -6.28 -16.17 -25.93
CA THR A 33 -4.99 -16.07 -25.24
C THR A 33 -4.72 -14.66 -24.70
N VAL A 34 -5.02 -13.61 -25.47
CA VAL A 34 -4.92 -12.20 -24.99
C VAL A 34 -5.74 -12.01 -23.71
N GLN A 35 -6.92 -12.61 -23.64
CA GLN A 35 -7.84 -12.46 -22.52
C GLN A 35 -7.38 -13.25 -21.29
N ASP A 36 -6.72 -14.39 -21.48
CA ASP A 36 -6.07 -15.13 -20.38
C ASP A 36 -4.92 -14.31 -19.76
N TYR A 37 -4.13 -13.63 -20.60
CA TYR A 37 -3.11 -12.68 -20.12
C TYR A 37 -3.74 -11.49 -19.37
N ARG A 38 -4.85 -10.94 -19.86
CA ARG A 38 -5.59 -9.86 -19.17
C ARG A 38 -6.11 -10.31 -17.80
N ASN A 39 -6.68 -11.51 -17.71
CA ASN A 39 -7.12 -12.05 -16.42
C ASN A 39 -5.95 -12.24 -15.46
N THR A 40 -4.82 -12.74 -15.96
CA THR A 40 -3.60 -12.90 -15.17
C THR A 40 -3.06 -11.55 -14.69
N GLU A 41 -3.06 -10.53 -15.54
CA GLU A 41 -2.71 -9.16 -15.19
C GLU A 41 -3.59 -8.65 -14.03
N VAL A 42 -4.91 -8.74 -14.15
CA VAL A 42 -5.85 -8.31 -13.09
C VAL A 42 -5.54 -8.99 -11.76
N MET A 43 -5.35 -10.31 -11.76
CA MET A 43 -5.01 -11.07 -10.55
C MET A 43 -3.69 -10.61 -9.93
N ARG A 44 -2.68 -10.33 -10.76
CA ARG A 44 -1.37 -9.86 -10.31
C ARG A 44 -1.44 -8.43 -9.78
N LEU A 45 -2.14 -7.52 -10.45
CA LEU A 45 -2.37 -6.16 -9.99
C LEU A 45 -3.07 -6.16 -8.63
N GLU A 46 -4.11 -6.98 -8.45
CA GLU A 46 -4.79 -7.09 -7.16
C GLU A 46 -3.82 -7.56 -6.06
N ALA A 47 -3.03 -8.60 -6.35
CA ALA A 47 -2.16 -9.23 -5.37
C ALA A 47 -0.90 -8.40 -5.02
N LYS A 48 -0.27 -7.79 -6.02
CA LYS A 48 1.05 -7.16 -5.93
C LYS A 48 1.00 -5.64 -5.82
N VAL A 49 -0.11 -5.02 -6.21
CA VAL A 49 -0.26 -3.57 -6.20
C VAL A 49 -1.34 -3.17 -5.20
N LEU A 50 -2.57 -3.65 -5.38
CA LEU A 50 -3.69 -3.21 -4.57
C LEU A 50 -3.59 -3.67 -3.11
N LYS A 51 -3.35 -4.97 -2.86
CA LYS A 51 -3.27 -5.51 -1.49
C LYS A 51 -2.15 -4.87 -0.65
N PRO A 52 -0.93 -4.61 -1.17
CA PRO A 52 0.07 -3.85 -0.43
C PRO A 52 -0.36 -2.41 -0.13
N LEU A 53 -0.96 -1.71 -1.11
CA LEU A 53 -1.41 -0.32 -0.92
C LEU A 53 -2.52 -0.21 0.13
N THR A 54 -3.47 -1.14 0.17
CA THR A 54 -4.57 -1.09 1.15
C THR A 54 -4.08 -1.23 2.59
N LYS A 55 -2.99 -1.96 2.84
CA LYS A 55 -2.36 -2.07 4.17
C LYS A 55 -1.85 -0.73 4.69
N TYR A 56 -1.45 0.19 3.81
CA TYR A 56 -0.95 1.50 4.22
C TYR A 56 -2.02 2.36 4.89
N GLY A 57 -3.31 2.10 4.63
CA GLY A 57 -4.40 2.75 5.37
C GLY A 57 -4.28 2.55 6.87
N ASP A 58 -4.02 1.32 7.32
CA ASP A 58 -3.91 1.01 8.75
C ASP A 58 -2.54 1.36 9.31
N LEU A 59 -1.46 1.17 8.55
CA LEU A 59 -0.11 1.60 8.96
C LEU A 59 -0.07 3.11 9.25
N CYS A 60 -0.69 3.93 8.38
CA CYS A 60 -0.76 5.38 8.59
C CYS A 60 -1.62 5.74 9.82
N LYS A 61 -2.75 5.06 10.03
CA LYS A 61 -3.59 5.27 11.23
C LYS A 61 -2.81 4.95 12.51
N ASN A 62 -2.06 3.84 12.51
CA ASN A 62 -1.27 3.42 13.66
C ASN A 62 -0.18 4.44 13.98
N MET A 63 0.60 4.87 12.97
CA MET A 63 1.63 5.89 13.16
C MET A 63 1.04 7.21 13.67
N LYS A 64 -0.10 7.64 13.12
CA LYS A 64 -0.83 8.83 13.61
C LYS A 64 -1.25 8.70 15.08
N SER A 65 -1.69 7.51 15.49
CA SER A 65 -2.05 7.23 16.89
C SER A 65 -0.82 7.34 17.81
N THR A 66 0.32 6.76 17.41
CA THR A 66 1.59 6.84 18.13
C THR A 66 2.06 8.28 18.33
N ILE A 67 2.00 9.10 17.27
CA ILE A 67 2.34 10.53 17.33
C ILE A 67 1.42 11.26 18.30
N LYS A 68 0.10 11.01 18.22
CA LYS A 68 -0.89 11.64 19.12
C LYS A 68 -0.67 11.24 20.58
N GLY A 69 -0.31 9.98 20.85
CA GLY A 69 0.04 9.50 22.18
C GLY A 69 1.21 10.25 22.79
N ASN A 70 2.30 10.38 22.02
CA ASN A 70 3.48 11.16 22.42
C ASN A 70 3.16 12.63 22.66
N GLN A 71 2.39 13.26 21.75
CA GLN A 71 1.97 14.64 21.90
C GLN A 71 1.15 14.85 23.18
N ASN A 72 0.27 13.91 23.52
CA ASN A 72 -0.49 13.96 24.77
C ASN A 72 0.42 13.85 26.00
N ALA A 73 1.42 12.97 25.99
CA ALA A 73 2.39 12.83 27.08
C ALA A 73 3.15 14.14 27.31
N TRP A 74 3.65 14.77 26.25
CA TRP A 74 4.31 16.07 26.32
C TRP A 74 3.39 17.18 26.85
N VAL A 75 2.13 17.21 26.42
CA VAL A 75 1.14 18.18 26.95
C VAL A 75 0.90 17.98 28.44
N GLN A 76 0.86 16.74 28.94
CA GLN A 76 0.71 16.45 30.37
C GLN A 76 1.95 16.86 31.16
N GLU A 77 3.14 16.60 30.63
CA GLU A 77 4.40 17.05 31.21
C GLU A 77 4.41 18.57 31.38
N LYS A 78 4.12 19.32 30.32
CA LYS A 78 4.03 20.78 30.35
C LYS A 78 3.03 21.29 31.37
N LYS A 79 1.85 20.65 31.49
CA LYS A 79 0.84 21.00 32.50
C LYS A 79 1.36 20.79 33.91
N GLN A 80 2.09 19.71 34.17
CA GLN A 80 2.65 19.42 35.48
C GLN A 80 3.81 20.36 35.85
N THR A 81 4.64 20.73 34.89
CA THR A 81 5.68 21.77 35.05
C THR A 81 5.06 23.10 35.48
N GLU A 82 3.99 23.53 34.81
CA GLU A 82 3.28 24.76 35.18
C GLU A 82 2.60 24.68 36.56
N LYS A 83 2.05 23.51 36.93
CA LYS A 83 1.49 23.29 38.27
C LYS A 83 2.58 23.40 39.36
N LEU A 84 3.73 22.76 39.15
CA LEU A 84 4.84 22.84 40.09
C LEU A 84 5.33 24.29 40.25
N ARG A 85 5.48 25.01 39.14
CA ARG A 85 5.87 26.43 39.14
C ARG A 85 4.89 27.30 39.94
N LYS A 86 3.58 27.03 39.86
CA LYS A 86 2.55 27.72 40.66
C LYS A 86 2.63 27.37 42.14
N LEU A 87 2.91 26.12 42.50
CA LEU A 87 3.05 25.69 43.90
C LEU A 87 4.27 26.35 44.56
N GLN A 88 5.40 26.40 43.86
CA GLN A 88 6.63 27.05 44.33
C GLN A 88 6.45 28.56 44.59
N LYS A 89 5.51 29.23 43.92
CA LYS A 89 5.18 30.65 44.18
C LYS A 89 4.30 30.87 45.41
N LYS A 90 3.62 29.84 45.93
CA LYS A 90 2.58 29.96 46.97
C LYS A 90 3.03 29.54 48.37
N GLY A 91 4.24 29.01 48.54
CA GLY A 91 4.74 28.54 49.82
C GLY A 91 6.24 28.22 49.80
N PRO A 92 6.83 27.89 50.96
CA PRO A 92 8.25 27.58 51.05
C PRO A 92 8.60 26.32 50.24
N THR A 93 9.69 26.39 49.47
CA THR A 93 10.17 25.36 48.53
C THR A 93 10.36 23.97 49.16
N SER A 94 10.51 23.90 50.49
CA SER A 94 10.73 22.68 51.27
C SER A 94 9.44 21.97 51.73
N SER A 95 8.26 22.39 51.29
CA SER A 95 7.01 21.67 51.62
C SER A 95 7.05 20.21 51.07
N PRO A 96 6.64 19.19 51.85
CA PRO A 96 6.56 17.81 51.39
C PRO A 96 5.76 17.64 50.08
N GLN A 97 4.76 18.49 49.85
CA GLN A 97 3.96 18.49 48.63
C GLN A 97 4.76 18.95 47.39
N ILE A 98 5.66 19.92 47.55
CA ILE A 98 6.53 20.41 46.46
C ILE A 98 7.59 19.37 46.13
N SER A 99 8.22 18.78 47.15
CA SER A 99 9.21 17.71 46.98
C SER A 99 8.62 16.50 46.25
N LYS A 100 7.42 16.05 46.64
CA LYS A 100 6.73 14.96 45.93
C LYS A 100 6.41 15.33 44.47
N ALA A 101 5.89 16.52 44.23
CA ALA A 101 5.56 16.98 42.87
C ALA A 101 6.81 17.14 41.99
N GLN A 102 7.97 17.50 42.55
CA GLN A 102 9.26 17.53 41.85
C GLN A 102 9.71 16.14 41.42
N THR A 103 9.67 15.16 42.33
CA THR A 103 10.03 13.77 42.02
C THR A 103 9.10 13.17 40.96
N ASP A 104 7.79 13.40 41.08
CA ASP A 104 6.81 12.94 40.10
C ASP A 104 7.02 13.58 38.73
N LEU A 105 7.30 14.89 38.69
CA LEU A 105 7.63 15.58 37.44
C LEU A 105 8.89 14.99 36.83
N HIS A 106 9.98 14.87 37.60
CA HIS A 106 11.27 14.37 37.11
C HIS A 106 11.13 12.97 36.48
N ARG A 107 10.40 12.06 37.14
CA ARG A 107 10.10 10.73 36.60
C ARG A 107 9.36 10.82 35.26
N MET A 108 8.37 11.71 35.16
CA MET A 108 7.61 11.90 33.92
C MET A 108 8.46 12.52 32.80
N GLN A 109 9.41 13.41 33.10
CA GLN A 109 10.34 13.95 32.10
C GLN A 109 11.25 12.86 31.55
N GLN A 110 11.79 12.01 32.43
CA GLN A 110 12.60 10.85 32.01
C GLN A 110 11.81 9.92 31.09
N GLN A 111 10.55 9.61 31.45
CA GLN A 111 9.68 8.78 30.61
C GLN A 111 9.36 9.44 29.26
N THR A 112 9.10 10.75 29.25
CA THR A 112 8.78 11.48 28.02
C THR A 112 9.99 11.54 27.08
N ALA A 113 11.20 11.73 27.60
CA ALA A 113 12.43 11.71 26.82
C ALA A 113 12.66 10.34 26.15
N VAL A 114 12.43 9.24 26.87
CA VAL A 114 12.50 7.88 26.31
C VAL A 114 11.48 7.68 25.18
N TYR A 115 10.25 8.16 25.37
CA TYR A 115 9.22 8.06 24.33
C TYR A 115 9.51 8.93 23.11
N GLU A 116 10.12 10.10 23.29
CA GLU A 116 10.53 10.99 22.20
C GLU A 116 11.60 10.34 21.31
N GLU A 117 12.64 9.73 21.92
CA GLU A 117 13.67 8.98 21.18
C GLU A 117 13.08 7.79 20.43
N GLN A 118 12.16 7.05 21.07
CA GLN A 118 11.46 5.95 20.43
C GLN A 118 10.59 6.42 19.27
N LEU A 119 9.88 7.55 19.41
CA LEU A 119 9.05 8.12 18.36
C LEU A 119 9.87 8.48 17.13
N LEU A 120 11.03 9.12 17.30
CA LEU A 120 11.91 9.45 16.18
C LEU A 120 12.37 8.19 15.43
N THR A 121 12.73 7.16 16.18
CA THR A 121 13.10 5.85 15.63
C THR A 121 11.95 5.20 14.87
N ASP A 122 10.74 5.25 15.41
CA ASP A 122 9.56 4.64 14.79
C ASP A 122 9.14 5.40 13.51
N VAL A 123 9.22 6.73 13.52
CA VAL A 123 8.94 7.56 12.34
C VAL A 123 9.97 7.31 11.23
N ASP A 124 11.26 7.25 11.57
CA ASP A 124 12.33 6.95 10.60
C ASP A 124 12.13 5.56 9.98
N LYS A 125 11.86 4.54 10.80
CA LYS A 125 11.55 3.18 10.31
C LYS A 125 10.33 3.17 9.40
N PHE A 126 9.26 3.85 9.78
CA PHE A 126 8.04 3.94 9.00
C PHE A 126 8.28 4.59 7.63
N GLU A 127 8.97 5.72 7.56
CA GLU A 127 9.25 6.40 6.29
C GLU A 127 10.20 5.59 5.41
N LYS A 128 11.20 4.91 5.98
CA LYS A 128 12.08 3.99 5.24
C LYS A 128 11.31 2.81 4.66
N SER A 129 10.48 2.14 5.47
CA SER A 129 9.64 1.03 5.01
C SER A 129 8.65 1.48 3.94
N LYS A 130 8.00 2.64 4.14
CA LYS A 130 7.09 3.24 3.17
C LYS A 130 7.76 3.47 1.84
N LEU A 131 8.93 4.11 1.82
CA LEU A 131 9.67 4.35 0.59
C LEU A 131 10.06 3.05 -0.11
N GLY A 132 10.54 2.05 0.64
CA GLY A 132 10.89 0.74 0.11
C GLY A 132 9.71 0.03 -0.53
N ASP A 133 8.60 -0.06 0.20
CA ASP A 133 7.40 -0.72 -0.27
C ASP A 133 6.77 -0.02 -1.48
N MET A 134 6.75 1.32 -1.50
CA MET A 134 6.23 2.06 -2.66
C MET A 134 7.07 1.80 -3.90
N LYS A 135 8.40 1.71 -3.78
CA LYS A 135 9.26 1.34 -4.91
C LYS A 135 8.93 -0.05 -5.43
N VAL A 136 8.72 -1.02 -4.54
CA VAL A 136 8.35 -2.39 -4.93
C VAL A 136 6.99 -2.40 -5.64
N VAL A 137 5.97 -1.76 -5.06
CA VAL A 137 4.62 -1.67 -5.63
C VAL A 137 4.63 -1.05 -7.02
N LEU A 138 5.31 0.08 -7.19
CA LEU A 138 5.39 0.76 -8.48
C LEU A 138 6.17 -0.05 -9.51
N SER A 139 7.24 -0.73 -9.09
CA SER A 139 8.02 -1.60 -9.98
C SER A 139 7.21 -2.81 -10.43
N GLU A 140 6.50 -3.47 -9.51
CA GLU A 140 5.60 -4.59 -9.81
C GLU A 140 4.49 -4.16 -10.77
N PHE A 141 3.86 -3.00 -10.55
CA PHE A 141 2.86 -2.44 -11.46
C PHE A 141 3.39 -2.34 -12.89
N VAL A 142 4.53 -1.66 -13.07
CA VAL A 142 5.13 -1.47 -14.40
C VAL A 142 5.50 -2.82 -15.05
N GLN A 143 6.07 -3.75 -14.28
CA GLN A 143 6.44 -5.07 -14.81
C GLN A 143 5.23 -5.90 -15.24
N ILE A 144 4.13 -5.84 -14.50
CA ILE A 144 2.88 -6.53 -14.82
C ILE A 144 2.29 -5.98 -16.13
N GLU A 145 2.16 -4.65 -16.24
CA GLU A 145 1.65 -3.97 -17.44
C GLU A 145 2.53 -4.25 -18.67
N MET A 146 3.86 -4.16 -18.52
CA MET A 146 4.80 -4.48 -19.60
C MET A 146 4.64 -5.92 -20.11
N LEU A 147 4.48 -6.88 -19.20
CA LEU A 147 4.30 -8.29 -19.56
C LEU A 147 2.97 -8.51 -20.31
N PHE A 148 1.90 -7.88 -19.84
CA PHE A 148 0.60 -7.93 -20.50
C PHE A 148 0.69 -7.32 -21.88
N HIS A 149 1.20 -6.08 -22.01
CA HIS A 149 1.30 -5.39 -23.30
C HIS A 149 2.17 -6.14 -24.31
N ALA A 150 3.32 -6.69 -23.89
CA ALA A 150 4.17 -7.49 -24.76
C ALA A 150 3.45 -8.74 -25.28
N SER A 151 2.73 -9.43 -24.40
CA SER A 151 1.94 -10.62 -24.75
C SER A 151 0.76 -10.24 -25.65
N ALA A 152 -0.01 -9.23 -25.27
CA ALA A 152 -1.15 -8.74 -26.03
C ALA A 152 -0.75 -8.34 -27.44
N LEU A 153 0.33 -7.55 -27.60
CA LEU A 153 0.83 -7.17 -28.92
C LEU A 153 1.18 -8.40 -29.77
N LYS A 154 1.93 -9.35 -29.21
CA LYS A 154 2.30 -10.59 -29.92
C LYS A 154 1.07 -11.35 -30.45
N TYR A 155 0.05 -11.55 -29.61
CA TYR A 155 -1.13 -12.33 -30.01
C TYR A 155 -2.11 -11.52 -30.87
N LEU A 156 -2.21 -10.21 -30.68
CA LEU A 156 -2.97 -9.33 -31.56
C LEU A 156 -2.36 -9.22 -32.96
N SER A 157 -1.03 -9.24 -33.09
CA SER A 157 -0.38 -9.33 -34.41
C SER A 157 -0.75 -10.62 -35.13
N ARG A 158 -0.85 -11.75 -34.41
CA ARG A 158 -1.32 -13.02 -34.99
C ARG A 158 -2.80 -12.98 -35.36
N CYS A 159 -3.63 -12.31 -34.56
CA CYS A 159 -5.03 -12.05 -34.94
C CYS A 159 -5.09 -11.22 -36.23
N TYR A 160 -4.24 -10.20 -36.37
CA TYR A 160 -4.17 -9.38 -37.57
C TYR A 160 -3.78 -10.21 -38.80
N GLU A 161 -2.73 -11.05 -38.69
CA GLU A 161 -2.31 -11.98 -39.75
C GLU A 161 -3.42 -12.95 -40.14
N ALA A 162 -4.15 -13.51 -39.17
CA ALA A 162 -5.26 -14.42 -39.44
C ALA A 162 -6.47 -13.74 -40.13
N ALA A 163 -6.56 -12.41 -40.07
CA ALA A 163 -7.64 -11.63 -40.69
C ALA A 163 -7.29 -11.09 -42.09
N GLN A 164 -6.06 -11.29 -42.58
CA GLN A 164 -5.65 -10.98 -43.95
C GLN A 164 -5.88 -12.18 -44.87
#